data_AF-A0A918F655-F1
#
_entry.id   AF-A0A918F655-F1
#
_cell.length_a   1.000
_cell.length_b   1.000
_cell.length_c   1.000
_cell.angle_alpha   90.00
_cell.angle_beta   90.00
_cell.angle_gamma   90.00
#
_symmetry.space_group_name_H-M   'P 1'
#
loop_
_entity.id
_entity.type
_entity.pdbx_description
1 polymer ?
#
loop_
_entity_poly.entity_id
_entity_poly.type
_entity_poly.pdbx_seq_one_letter_code
_entity_poly.pdbx_strand_id
1 'polypeptide(L)'
;MNSASEIRAGLRIVSALLLTMLGLNVLSFLLDATFGHFSVFGLGRLALFVWLCWSVYIGKIWARVFLGAVLLIYGVVTLFAAFSFGGGLGAVLGVVGGSELLGAVCLFVIPQVNAYFEYAAQQS
;
A
#
# COMPACT_ATOMS: atom_id res chain seq x y z
N MET A 1 -16.22 14.49 -18.11
CA MET A 1 -15.18 13.82 -18.92
C MET A 1 -13.86 14.13 -18.25
N ASN A 2 -13.20 13.14 -17.66
CA ASN A 2 -11.92 13.36 -17.00
C ASN A 2 -10.87 13.72 -18.04
N SER A 3 -10.06 14.74 -17.77
CA SER A 3 -9.01 15.18 -18.70
C SER A 3 -7.88 14.15 -18.74
N ALA A 4 -7.20 13.98 -19.89
CA ALA A 4 -6.07 13.05 -20.00
C ALA A 4 -4.93 13.33 -18.98
N SER A 5 -4.82 14.58 -18.52
CA SER A 5 -3.94 15.00 -17.44
C SER A 5 -4.36 14.44 -16.06
N GLU A 6 -5.64 14.37 -15.76
CA GLU A 6 -6.15 13.80 -14.50
C GLU A 6 -5.87 12.31 -14.39
N ILE A 7 -6.03 11.56 -15.49
CA ILE A 7 -5.74 10.12 -15.53
C ILE A 7 -4.25 9.87 -15.29
N ARG A 8 -3.36 10.67 -15.91
CA ARG A 8 -1.91 10.57 -15.68
C ARG A 8 -1.52 10.94 -14.26
N ALA A 9 -2.17 11.94 -13.67
CA ALA A 9 -1.96 12.30 -12.27
C ALA A 9 -2.38 11.17 -11.33
N GLY A 10 -3.55 10.56 -11.57
CA GLY A 10 -4.03 9.39 -10.85
C GLY A 10 -3.06 8.21 -10.92
N LEU A 11 -2.59 7.88 -12.13
CA LEU A 11 -1.59 6.82 -12.34
C LEU A 11 -0.31 7.10 -11.54
N ARG A 12 0.18 8.34 -11.53
CA ARG A 12 1.38 8.72 -10.76
C ARG A 12 1.17 8.53 -9.26
N ILE A 13 0.02 8.97 -8.74
CA ILE A 13 -0.32 8.83 -7.31
C ILE A 13 -0.40 7.35 -6.93
N VAL A 14 -1.13 6.54 -7.71
CA VAL A 14 -1.25 5.09 -7.47
C VAL A 14 0.12 4.41 -7.55
N SER A 15 0.91 4.71 -8.58
CA SER A 15 2.25 4.11 -8.75
C SER A 15 3.18 4.49 -7.60
N ALA A 16 3.19 5.76 -7.18
CA ALA A 16 4.00 6.21 -6.05
C ALA A 16 3.60 5.50 -4.77
N LEU A 17 2.30 5.41 -4.47
CA LEU A 17 1.76 4.72 -3.31
C LEU A 17 2.14 3.24 -3.29
N LEU A 18 1.96 2.53 -4.41
CA LEU A 18 2.33 1.13 -4.55
C LEU A 18 3.84 0.91 -4.37
N LEU A 19 4.67 1.76 -4.97
CA LEU A 19 6.13 1.68 -4.84
C LEU A 19 6.59 1.94 -3.41
N THR A 20 6.04 2.94 -2.73
CA THR A 20 6.35 3.21 -1.32
C THR A 20 6.02 2.00 -0.45
N MET A 21 4.83 1.41 -0.63
CA MET A 21 4.38 0.28 0.17
C MET A 21 5.18 -0.99 -0.10
N LEU A 22 5.49 -1.25 -1.37
CA LEU A 22 6.32 -2.37 -1.76
C LEU A 22 7.75 -2.19 -1.24
N GLY A 23 8.29 -0.96 -1.29
CA GLY A 23 9.58 -0.62 -0.71
C GLY A 23 9.64 -0.87 0.80
N LEU A 24 8.62 -0.47 1.56
CA LEU A 24 8.54 -0.72 3.00
C LEU A 24 8.42 -2.22 3.33
N ASN A 25 7.64 -2.98 2.55
CA ASN A 25 7.51 -4.43 2.73
C ASN A 25 8.81 -5.17 2.41
N VAL A 26 9.48 -4.79 1.31
CA VAL A 26 10.80 -5.34 0.95
C VAL A 26 11.84 -5.00 2.00
N LEU A 27 11.89 -3.75 2.47
CA LEU A 27 12.81 -3.34 3.52
C LEU A 27 12.59 -4.14 4.81
N SER A 28 11.34 -4.30 5.23
CA SER A 28 10.99 -5.10 6.42
C SER A 28 11.43 -6.55 6.27
N PHE A 29 11.18 -7.16 5.11
CA PHE A 29 11.63 -8.53 4.82
C PHE A 29 13.16 -8.66 4.81
N LEU A 30 13.88 -7.69 4.22
CA LEU A 30 15.33 -7.68 4.20
C LEU A 30 15.91 -7.54 5.62
N LEU A 31 15.31 -6.69 6.46
CA LEU A 31 15.71 -6.55 7.86
C LEU A 31 15.55 -7.88 8.61
N ASP A 32 14.37 -8.51 8.52
CA ASP A 32 14.12 -9.81 9.14
C ASP A 32 15.12 -10.88 8.66
N ALA A 33 15.43 -10.90 7.36
CA ALA A 33 16.41 -11.82 6.79
C ALA A 33 17.82 -11.57 7.33
N THR A 34 18.24 -10.31 7.47
CA THR A 34 19.57 -9.95 8.02
C THR A 34 19.73 -10.30 9.51
N PHE A 35 18.65 -10.30 10.28
CA PHE A 35 18.65 -10.73 11.68
C PHE A 35 18.50 -12.25 11.85
N GLY A 36 18.58 -13.03 10.76
CA GLY A 36 18.52 -14.50 10.79
C GLY A 36 17.11 -15.08 10.87
N HIS A 37 16.07 -14.24 10.76
CA HIS A 37 14.66 -14.65 10.81
C HIS A 37 14.10 -14.92 9.41
N PHE A 38 14.88 -15.57 8.54
CA PHE A 38 14.42 -15.87 7.18
C PHE A 38 13.29 -16.90 7.21
N SER A 39 12.11 -16.49 6.75
CA SER A 39 10.91 -17.32 6.73
C SER A 39 10.38 -17.47 5.31
N VAL A 40 10.20 -18.73 4.87
CA VAL A 40 9.54 -19.07 3.59
C VAL A 40 8.13 -18.46 3.54
N PHE A 41 7.45 -18.39 4.68
CA PHE A 41 6.16 -17.73 4.80
C PHE A 41 6.25 -16.22 4.54
N GLY A 42 7.32 -15.56 5.00
CA GLY A 42 7.58 -14.14 4.73
C GLY A 42 7.79 -13.87 3.23
N LEU A 43 8.47 -14.79 2.53
CA LEU A 43 8.71 -14.70 1.10
C LEU A 43 7.41 -14.91 0.30
N GLY A 44 6.57 -15.86 0.71
CA GLY A 44 5.23 -16.05 0.16
C GLY A 44 4.33 -14.82 0.36
N ARG A 45 4.36 -14.22 1.56
CA ARG A 45 3.64 -12.96 1.85
C ARG A 45 4.11 -11.83 0.94
N LEU A 46 5.41 -11.67 0.77
CA LEU A 46 5.98 -10.64 -0.10
C LEU A 46 5.57 -10.85 -1.57
N ALA A 47 5.64 -12.10 -2.07
CA ALA A 47 5.21 -12.43 -3.43
C ALA A 47 3.71 -12.15 -3.66
N LEU A 48 2.86 -12.50 -2.70
CA LEU A 48 1.43 -12.18 -2.73
C LEU A 48 1.18 -10.67 -2.71
N PHE A 49 1.97 -9.92 -1.92
CA PHE A 49 1.87 -8.46 -1.87
C PHE A 49 2.27 -7.82 -3.20
N VAL A 50 3.36 -8.28 -3.82
CA VAL A 50 3.79 -7.85 -5.16
C VAL A 50 2.70 -8.13 -6.19
N TRP A 51 2.13 -9.33 -6.17
CA TRP A 51 1.03 -9.73 -7.07
C TRP A 51 -0.22 -8.88 -6.87
N LEU A 52 -0.55 -8.55 -5.62
CA LEU A 52 -1.67 -7.67 -5.28
C LEU A 52 -1.43 -6.24 -5.79
N CYS A 53 -0.25 -5.68 -5.55
CA CYS A 53 0.14 -4.36 -6.06
C CYS A 53 0.08 -4.30 -7.59
N TRP A 54 0.55 -5.35 -8.27
CA TRP A 54 0.45 -5.47 -9.73
C TRP A 54 -1.00 -5.50 -10.21
N SER A 55 -1.87 -6.25 -9.53
CA SER A 55 -3.29 -6.32 -9.85
C SER A 55 -4.00 -4.97 -9.66
N VAL A 56 -3.59 -4.19 -8.65
CA VAL A 56 -4.06 -2.81 -8.45
C VAL A 56 -3.55 -1.89 -9.56
N TYR A 57 -2.29 -2.04 -9.98
CA TYR A 57 -1.70 -1.27 -11.09
C TYR A 57 -2.36 -1.56 -12.45
N ILE A 58 -2.93 -2.75 -12.66
CA ILE A 58 -3.72 -3.04 -13.86
C ILE A 58 -5.16 -2.51 -13.75
N GLY A 59 -5.59 -2.04 -12.57
CA GLY A 59 -6.90 -1.48 -12.35
C GLY A 59 -7.98 -2.47 -11.90
N LYS A 60 -7.61 -3.67 -11.41
CA LYS A 60 -8.60 -4.64 -10.91
C LYS A 60 -9.25 -4.14 -9.62
N ILE A 61 -10.58 -3.97 -9.66
CA ILE A 61 -11.31 -3.39 -8.51
C ILE A 61 -11.28 -4.27 -7.26
N TRP A 62 -11.31 -5.60 -7.42
CA TRP A 62 -11.17 -6.52 -6.28
C TRP A 62 -9.83 -6.31 -5.56
N ALA A 63 -8.76 -6.05 -6.32
CA ALA A 63 -7.42 -5.91 -5.77
C ALA A 63 -7.29 -4.59 -5.01
N ARG A 64 -7.94 -3.54 -5.52
CA ARG A 64 -8.02 -2.23 -4.87
C ARG A 64 -8.75 -2.32 -3.52
N VAL A 65 -9.88 -3.03 -3.47
CA VAL A 65 -10.62 -3.28 -2.22
C VAL A 65 -9.79 -4.09 -1.25
N PHE A 66 -9.16 -5.17 -1.73
CA PHE A 66 -8.35 -6.05 -0.88
C PHE A 66 -7.12 -5.34 -0.33
N LEU A 67 -6.38 -4.59 -1.17
CA LEU A 67 -5.25 -3.78 -0.75
C LEU A 67 -5.70 -2.72 0.25
N GLY A 68 -6.80 -2.00 -0.02
CA GLY A 68 -7.37 -1.03 0.90
C GLY A 68 -7.67 -1.62 2.28
N ALA A 69 -8.30 -2.80 2.34
CA ALA A 69 -8.59 -3.49 3.58
C ALA A 69 -7.32 -3.92 4.32
N VAL A 70 -6.33 -4.47 3.60
CA VAL A 70 -5.03 -4.85 4.18
C VAL A 70 -4.35 -3.64 4.80
N LEU A 71 -4.28 -2.52 4.10
CA LEU A 71 -3.66 -1.29 4.59
C LEU A 71 -4.38 -0.69 5.79
N LEU A 72 -5.71 -0.79 5.83
CA LEU A 72 -6.50 -0.32 6.95
C LEU A 72 -6.24 -1.18 8.19
N ILE A 73 -6.24 -2.51 8.05
CA ILE A 73 -5.96 -3.43 9.15
C ILE A 73 -4.52 -3.25 9.65
N TYR A 74 -3.53 -3.26 8.75
CA TYR A 74 -2.12 -3.07 9.12
C TYR A 74 -1.90 -1.70 9.74
N GLY A 75 -2.44 -0.63 9.16
CA GLY A 75 -2.28 0.73 9.69
C GLY A 75 -2.82 0.88 11.10
N VAL A 76 -4.00 0.28 11.38
CA VAL A 76 -4.59 0.27 12.73
C VAL A 76 -3.72 -0.54 13.70
N VAL A 77 -3.29 -1.74 13.34
CA VAL A 77 -2.44 -2.59 14.20
C VAL A 77 -1.10 -1.90 14.50
N THR A 78 -0.47 -1.31 13.48
CA THR A 78 0.80 -0.60 13.62
C THR A 78 0.65 0.65 14.49
N LEU A 79 -0.47 1.37 14.41
CA LEU A 79 -0.77 2.49 15.32
C LEU A 79 -0.99 2.03 16.77
N PHE A 80 -1.71 0.94 17.01
CA PHE A 80 -1.83 0.38 18.36
C PHE A 80 -0.48 -0.05 18.93
N ALA A 81 0.38 -0.64 18.09
CA ALA A 81 1.76 -0.94 18.47
C ALA A 81 2.55 0.34 18.79
N ALA A 82 2.40 1.40 17.99
CA ALA A 82 3.04 2.69 18.21
C ALA A 82 2.74 3.28 19.61
N PHE A 83 1.48 3.19 20.04
CA PHE A 83 1.07 3.62 21.40
C PHE A 83 1.65 2.74 22.51
N SER A 84 2.01 1.49 22.21
CA SER A 84 2.50 0.52 23.19
C SER A 84 4.03 0.59 23.39
N PHE A 85 4.80 0.91 22.35
CA PHE A 85 6.27 0.88 22.41
C PHE A 85 6.92 2.17 22.97
N GLY A 86 6.23 3.32 22.93
CA GLY A 86 6.75 4.60 23.43
C GLY A 86 8.04 5.09 22.75
N GLY A 87 8.44 6.34 23.03
CA GLY A 87 9.70 6.92 22.56
C GLY A 87 9.87 6.96 21.02
N GLY A 88 11.13 6.84 20.55
CA GLY A 88 11.47 6.95 19.13
C GLY A 88 10.90 5.82 18.26
N LEU A 89 10.84 4.60 18.78
CA LEU A 89 10.23 3.46 18.07
C LEU A 89 8.71 3.64 17.90
N GLY A 90 8.02 4.12 18.95
CA GLY A 90 6.61 4.47 18.84
C GLY A 90 6.35 5.55 17.77
N ALA A 91 7.19 6.57 17.68
CA ALA A 91 7.06 7.62 16.65
C ALA A 91 7.22 7.05 15.21
N VAL A 92 8.21 6.18 14.99
CA VAL A 92 8.42 5.53 13.67
C VAL A 92 7.23 4.67 13.30
N LEU A 93 6.74 3.83 14.21
CA LEU A 93 5.55 2.99 13.98
C LEU A 93 4.31 3.86 13.73
N GLY A 94 4.18 4.99 14.43
CA GLY A 94 3.09 5.94 14.22
C GLY A 94 3.08 6.52 12.81
N VAL A 95 4.25 6.89 12.27
CA VAL A 95 4.39 7.38 10.88
C VAL A 95 4.07 6.27 9.89
N VAL A 96 4.58 5.05 10.10
CA VAL A 96 4.31 3.90 9.22
C VAL A 96 2.81 3.61 9.19
N GLY A 97 2.18 3.40 10.35
CA GLY A 97 0.75 3.11 10.44
C GLY A 97 -0.13 4.25 9.90
N GLY A 98 0.25 5.50 10.17
CA GLY A 98 -0.43 6.68 9.61
C GLY A 98 -0.33 6.73 8.08
N SER A 99 0.84 6.40 7.51
CA SER A 99 1.04 6.35 6.06
C SER A 99 0.22 5.24 5.38
N GLU A 100 0.05 4.10 6.05
CA GLU A 100 -0.79 2.98 5.57
C GLU A 100 -2.27 3.38 5.56
N LEU A 101 -2.76 4.02 6.62
CA LEU A 101 -4.13 4.55 6.67
C LEU A 101 -4.36 5.63 5.61
N LEU A 102 -3.45 6.58 5.48
CA LEU A 102 -3.52 7.59 4.43
C LEU A 102 -3.50 6.94 3.04
N GLY A 103 -2.68 5.90 2.85
CA GLY A 103 -2.66 5.12 1.61
C GLY A 103 -4.00 4.47 1.30
N ALA A 104 -4.65 3.84 2.30
CA ALA A 104 -5.98 3.28 2.16
C ALA A 104 -7.01 4.35 1.77
N VAL A 105 -6.98 5.53 2.39
CA VAL A 105 -7.88 6.64 2.06
C VAL A 105 -7.60 7.19 0.66
N CYS A 106 -6.34 7.40 0.30
CA CYS A 106 -5.92 7.89 -1.01
C CYS A 106 -6.41 7.00 -2.14
N LEU A 107 -6.47 5.69 -1.92
CA LEU A 107 -6.99 4.73 -2.89
C LEU A 107 -8.46 4.93 -3.21
N PHE A 108 -9.28 5.59 -2.38
CA PHE A 108 -10.74 5.73 -2.59
C PHE A 108 -11.25 7.17 -2.68
N VAL A 109 -10.59 8.10 -1.99
CA VAL A 109 -11.09 9.47 -1.84
C VAL A 109 -10.55 10.41 -2.93
N ILE A 110 -9.35 10.15 -3.45
CA ILE A 110 -8.72 11.06 -4.41
C ILE A 110 -9.42 10.95 -5.78
N PRO A 111 -10.00 12.04 -6.31
CA PRO A 111 -10.77 12.00 -7.56
C PRO A 111 -9.90 11.63 -8.77
N GLN A 112 -8.62 12.03 -8.79
CA GLN A 112 -7.68 11.64 -9.84
C GLN A 112 -7.41 10.12 -9.83
N VAL A 113 -7.37 9.50 -8.65
CA VAL A 113 -7.20 8.05 -8.51
C VAL A 113 -8.46 7.32 -9.01
N ASN A 114 -9.64 7.83 -8.67
CA ASN A 114 -10.91 7.31 -9.17
C ASN A 114 -11.00 7.39 -10.70
N ALA A 115 -10.66 8.54 -11.28
CA ALA A 115 -10.61 8.75 -12.73
C ALA A 115 -9.68 7.76 -13.44
N TYR A 116 -8.53 7.44 -12.84
CA TYR A 116 -7.62 6.43 -13.36
C TYR A 116 -8.21 5.02 -13.32
N PHE A 117 -8.83 4.62 -12.21
CA PHE A 117 -9.45 3.29 -12.11
C PHE A 117 -10.67 3.13 -13.01
N GLU A 118 -11.46 4.19 -13.22
CA GLU A 118 -12.56 4.20 -14.20
C GLU A 118 -12.03 3.97 -15.63
N TYR A 119 -10.94 4.66 -15.99
CA TYR A 119 -10.27 4.46 -17.27
C TYR A 119 -9.70 3.04 -17.41
N ALA A 120 -9.04 2.52 -16.38
CA ALA A 120 -8.47 1.18 -16.40
C ALA A 120 -9.53 0.08 -16.52
N ALA A 121 -10.69 0.25 -15.87
CA ALA A 121 -11.83 -0.66 -15.97
C ALA A 121 -12.44 -0.71 -17.37
N GLN A 122 -12.34 0.36 -18.15
CA GLN A 122 -12.80 0.40 -19.55
C GLN A 122 -11.83 -0.32 -20.52
N GLN A 123 -10.61 -0.64 -20.06
CA GLN A 123 -9.57 -1.30 -20.86
C GLN A 123 -9.33 -2.77 -20.49
N SER A 124 -10.00 -3.27 -19.45
CA SER A 124 -9.76 -4.59 -18.85
C SER A 124 -10.90 -5.57 -19.07
#